data_AF-A0A9W6X203-F1
#
_entry.id   AF-A0A9W6X203-F1
#
_cell.length_a   1.000
_cell.length_b   1.000
_cell.length_c   1.000
_cell.angle_alpha   90.00
_cell.angle_beta   90.00
_cell.angle_gamma   90.00
#
_symmetry.space_group_name_H-M   'P 1'
#
loop_
_entity.id
_entity.type
_entity.pdbx_description
1 polymer ?
#
loop_
_entity_poly.entity_id
_entity_poly.type
_entity_poly.pdbx_seq_one_letter_code
_entity_poly.pdbx_strand_id
1 'polypeptide(L)'
;MRFDPTAHCEEPADLFQHADGSTTTRLQPEFKHLFEHSSSASFLAYIPVSFWQQVVDETNSYVRVHGIKLKTCFLLEEIMKFIGVLLYMSLVNKGEYSNYWGQQVEDAIFGGNTVALDNVMPLRRFKKLRQAFSFQCVEDNATNTDQAARTRLC
;
A
#
# COMPACT_ATOMS: atom_id res chain seq x y z
N MET A 1 8.09 3.69 16.54
CA MET A 1 8.79 2.56 15.90
C MET A 1 9.59 3.08 14.72
N ARG A 2 10.89 2.85 14.71
CA ARG A 2 11.76 3.11 13.55
C ARG A 2 11.98 1.74 12.90
N PHE A 3 11.67 1.58 11.62
CA PHE A 3 11.92 0.33 10.92
C PHE A 3 13.43 0.09 10.92
N ASP A 4 13.87 -1.02 11.52
CA ASP A 4 15.26 -1.44 11.49
C ASP A 4 15.42 -2.51 10.40
N PRO A 5 16.02 -2.16 9.28
CA PRO A 5 16.23 -3.05 8.13
C PRO A 5 17.30 -4.11 8.36
N THR A 6 18.12 -3.95 9.41
CA THR A 6 19.15 -4.91 9.82
C THR A 6 18.66 -5.86 10.91
N ALA A 7 17.44 -5.64 11.42
CA ALA A 7 16.83 -6.50 12.42
C ALA A 7 16.64 -7.91 11.86
N HIS A 8 17.28 -8.89 12.51
CA HIS A 8 17.06 -10.29 12.25
C HIS A 8 15.94 -10.78 13.16
N CYS A 9 14.82 -11.22 12.57
CA CYS A 9 13.83 -12.00 13.30
C CYS A 9 14.32 -13.44 13.42
N GLU A 10 14.31 -13.98 14.64
CA GLU A 10 14.47 -15.42 14.83
C GLU A 10 13.32 -16.16 14.15
N GLU A 11 13.61 -17.32 13.57
CA GLU A 11 12.60 -18.13 12.90
C GLU A 11 11.57 -18.62 13.94
N PRO A 12 10.25 -18.47 13.69
CA PRO A 12 9.24 -18.96 14.61
C PRO A 12 9.30 -20.50 14.72
N ALA A 13 9.63 -21.02 15.90
CA ALA A 13 9.76 -22.45 16.14
C ALA A 13 8.43 -23.23 15.99
N ASP A 14 7.31 -22.54 16.07
CA ASP A 14 5.95 -23.08 16.04
C ASP A 14 5.25 -22.91 14.69
N LEU A 15 5.96 -22.46 13.64
CA LEU A 15 5.38 -22.17 12.33
C LEU A 15 4.76 -23.40 11.64
N PHE A 16 5.33 -24.59 11.87
CA PHE A 16 4.92 -25.85 11.24
C PHE A 16 4.68 -27.01 12.22
N GLN A 17 5.00 -26.82 13.50
CA GLN A 17 4.85 -27.85 14.53
C GLN A 17 3.74 -27.45 15.49
N HIS A 18 2.55 -28.00 15.27
CA HIS A 18 1.40 -27.78 16.13
C HIS A 18 1.11 -29.03 16.98
N ALA A 19 0.59 -28.82 18.20
CA ALA A 19 0.28 -29.92 19.12
C ALA A 19 -0.78 -30.90 18.57
N ASP A 20 -1.58 -30.48 17.58
CA ASP A 20 -2.57 -31.30 16.90
C ASP A 20 -2.03 -32.02 15.65
N GLY A 21 -0.73 -31.88 15.34
CA GLY A 21 -0.08 -32.47 14.17
C GLY A 21 -0.43 -31.77 12.84
N SER A 22 -1.17 -30.66 12.86
CA SER A 22 -1.42 -29.87 11.66
C SER A 22 -0.16 -29.12 11.21
N THR A 23 -0.07 -28.82 9.92
CA THR A 23 0.96 -27.93 9.32
C THR A 23 0.36 -26.66 8.73
N THR A 24 -0.92 -26.40 9.01
CA THR A 24 -1.63 -25.20 8.53
C THR A 24 -1.12 -23.96 9.22
N THR A 25 -0.79 -22.91 8.48
CA THR A 25 -0.48 -21.60 9.07
C THR A 25 -1.63 -21.11 9.95
N ARG A 26 -1.32 -20.75 11.21
CA ARG A 26 -2.29 -20.23 12.18
C ARG A 26 -1.75 -18.96 12.82
N LEU A 27 -2.67 -18.08 13.18
CA LEU A 27 -2.36 -16.91 14.01
C LEU A 27 -2.11 -17.39 15.44
N GLN A 28 -0.96 -17.03 16.02
CA GLN A 28 -0.68 -17.37 17.42
C GLN A 28 -1.71 -16.71 18.34
N PRO A 29 -2.19 -17.43 19.39
CA PRO A 29 -3.22 -16.91 20.29
C PRO A 29 -2.85 -15.56 20.93
N GLU A 30 -1.58 -15.33 21.24
CA GLU A 30 -1.08 -14.08 21.82
C GLU A 30 -1.26 -12.86 20.90
N PHE A 31 -1.19 -13.03 19.58
CA PHE A 31 -1.37 -11.95 18.61
C PHE A 31 -2.80 -11.81 18.12
N LYS A 32 -3.71 -12.69 18.53
CA LYS A 32 -5.10 -12.68 18.06
C LYS A 32 -5.79 -11.33 18.25
N HIS A 33 -5.55 -10.69 19.39
CA HIS A 33 -6.10 -9.37 19.71
C HIS A 33 -5.76 -8.29 18.67
N LEU A 34 -4.64 -8.39 17.95
CA LEU A 34 -4.25 -7.44 16.89
C LEU A 34 -5.19 -7.50 15.67
N PHE A 35 -5.88 -8.62 15.48
CA PHE A 35 -6.71 -8.90 14.30
C PHE A 35 -8.22 -8.88 14.59
N GLU A 36 -8.62 -8.66 15.85
CA GLU A 36 -10.02 -8.73 16.30
C GLU A 36 -10.78 -7.41 16.10
N HIS A 37 -10.10 -6.30 15.81
CA HIS A 37 -10.72 -4.97 15.80
C HIS A 37 -11.42 -4.60 14.48
N SER A 38 -10.72 -4.73 13.35
CA SER A 38 -11.28 -4.45 12.02
C SER A 38 -10.36 -4.98 10.91
N SER A 39 -10.88 -5.22 9.71
CA SER A 39 -10.07 -5.63 8.55
C SER A 39 -8.94 -4.65 8.25
N SER A 40 -9.17 -3.34 8.44
CA SER A 40 -8.15 -2.31 8.26
C SER A 40 -7.06 -2.37 9.34
N ALA A 41 -7.43 -2.63 10.60
CA ALA A 41 -6.46 -2.82 11.68
C ALA A 41 -5.59 -4.07 11.43
N SER A 42 -6.22 -5.17 11.00
CA SER A 42 -5.53 -6.40 10.60
C SER A 42 -4.53 -6.17 9.46
N PHE A 43 -4.91 -5.40 8.43
CA PHE A 43 -3.99 -5.02 7.35
C PHE A 43 -2.79 -4.20 7.86
N LEU A 44 -3.05 -3.23 8.73
CA LEU A 44 -2.01 -2.37 9.30
C LEU A 44 -1.13 -3.09 10.34
N ALA A 45 -1.58 -4.21 10.91
CA ALA A 45 -0.75 -5.08 11.74
C ALA A 45 0.34 -5.77 10.90
N TYR A 46 0.04 -6.15 9.66
CA TYR A 46 1.04 -6.72 8.74
C TYR A 46 2.00 -5.67 8.17
N ILE A 47 1.48 -4.50 7.80
CA ILE A 47 2.27 -3.41 7.26
C ILE A 47 2.02 -2.14 8.08
N PRO A 48 2.87 -1.86 9.09
CA PRO A 48 2.65 -0.77 10.04
C PRO A 48 2.55 0.61 9.41
N VAL A 49 1.83 1.52 10.06
CA VAL A 49 1.69 2.92 9.62
C VAL A 49 3.06 3.62 9.47
N SER A 50 4.04 3.28 10.31
CA SER A 50 5.39 3.84 10.22
C SER A 50 6.10 3.48 8.91
N PHE A 51 5.84 2.30 8.37
CA PHE A 51 6.36 1.92 7.05
C PHE A 51 5.77 2.83 5.97
N TRP A 52 4.46 3.07 6.00
CA TRP A 52 3.82 3.97 5.03
C TRP A 52 4.30 5.41 5.17
N GLN A 53 4.66 5.86 6.37
CA GLN A 53 5.29 7.16 6.56
C GLN A 53 6.64 7.26 5.84
N GLN A 54 7.46 6.21 5.89
CA GLN A 54 8.70 6.15 5.11
C GLN A 54 8.41 6.20 3.61
N VAL A 55 7.42 5.45 3.12
CA VAL A 55 7.01 5.48 1.70
C VAL A 55 6.57 6.89 1.26
N VAL A 56 5.91 7.67 2.12
CA VAL A 56 5.57 9.07 1.85
C VAL A 56 6.84 9.89 1.61
N ASP A 57 7.84 9.77 2.48
CA ASP A 57 9.08 10.53 2.41
C ASP A 57 9.90 10.17 1.16
N GLU A 58 9.96 8.87 0.83
CA GLU A 58 10.65 8.35 -0.35
C GLU A 58 9.94 8.75 -1.65
N THR A 59 8.60 8.67 -1.68
CA THR A 59 7.80 9.13 -2.82
C THR A 59 7.98 10.63 -3.08
N ASN A 60 7.96 11.46 -2.02
CA ASN A 60 8.19 12.90 -2.15
C ASN A 60 9.64 13.22 -2.54
N SER A 61 10.61 12.43 -2.10
CA SER A 61 12.01 12.57 -2.54
C SER A 61 12.17 12.21 -4.02
N TYR A 62 11.51 11.15 -4.48
CA TYR A 62 11.51 10.74 -5.89
C TYR A 62 10.97 11.86 -6.79
N VAL A 63 9.87 12.50 -6.38
CA VAL A 63 9.28 13.67 -7.07
C VAL A 63 10.31 14.78 -7.25
N ARG A 64 11.06 15.10 -6.18
CA ARG A 64 12.07 16.16 -6.17
C ARG A 64 13.24 15.83 -7.11
N VAL A 65 13.78 14.62 -7.01
CA VAL A 65 14.93 14.16 -7.82
C VAL A 65 14.57 14.14 -9.31
N HIS A 66 13.37 13.66 -9.65
CA HIS A 66 12.94 13.50 -11.04
C HIS A 66 12.17 14.71 -11.62
N GLY A 67 12.15 15.84 -10.90
CA GLY A 67 11.52 17.07 -11.38
C GLY A 67 10.01 16.95 -11.68
N ILE A 68 9.29 16.04 -11.01
CA ILE A 68 7.87 15.86 -11.25
C ILE A 68 7.10 17.09 -10.73
N LYS A 69 6.44 17.81 -11.63
CA LYS A 69 5.64 18.98 -11.26
C LYS A 69 4.48 18.59 -10.34
N LEU A 70 4.56 19.02 -9.08
CA LEU A 70 3.58 18.79 -8.02
C LEU A 70 3.24 20.12 -7.33
N LYS A 71 1.95 20.38 -7.15
CA LYS A 71 1.46 21.60 -6.48
C LYS A 71 1.68 21.52 -4.96
N THR A 72 1.49 20.33 -4.42
CA THR A 72 1.60 20.00 -3.00
C THR A 72 2.22 18.61 -2.87
N CYS A 73 3.10 18.42 -1.89
CA CYS A 73 3.65 17.11 -1.53
C CYS A 73 2.53 16.12 -1.18
N PHE A 74 2.82 14.83 -1.28
CA PHE A 74 1.91 13.79 -0.84
C PHE A 74 1.92 13.64 0.66
N LEU A 75 0.74 13.40 1.23
CA LEU A 75 0.55 13.11 2.66
C LEU A 75 0.28 11.62 2.88
N LEU A 76 0.47 11.16 4.12
CA LEU A 76 0.16 9.79 4.53
C LEU A 76 -1.29 9.41 4.20
N GLU A 77 -2.25 10.30 4.46
CA GLU A 77 -3.66 10.08 4.12
C GLU A 77 -3.87 9.81 2.62
N GLU A 78 -3.11 10.48 1.75
CA GLU A 78 -3.21 10.26 0.31
C GLU A 78 -2.63 8.90 -0.10
N ILE A 79 -1.52 8.47 0.51
CA ILE A 79 -0.98 7.12 0.31
C ILE A 79 -1.98 6.06 0.79
N MET A 80 -2.61 6.26 1.95
CA MET A 80 -3.64 5.33 2.45
C MET A 80 -4.86 5.26 1.54
N LYS A 81 -5.34 6.39 1.03
CA LYS A 81 -6.41 6.45 0.02
C LYS A 81 -6.00 5.75 -1.27
N PHE A 82 -4.78 5.96 -1.74
CA PHE A 82 -4.24 5.33 -2.94
C PHE A 82 -4.21 3.80 -2.81
N ILE A 83 -3.74 3.27 -1.68
CA ILE A 83 -3.76 1.83 -1.39
C ILE A 83 -5.20 1.31 -1.36
N GLY A 84 -6.12 2.04 -0.71
CA GLY A 84 -7.55 1.70 -0.69
C GLY A 84 -8.15 1.64 -2.10
N VAL A 85 -7.78 2.56 -2.99
CA VAL A 85 -8.19 2.54 -4.41
C VAL A 85 -7.64 1.29 -5.11
N LEU A 86 -6.37 0.93 -4.92
CA LEU A 86 -5.79 -0.27 -5.53
C LEU A 86 -6.48 -1.56 -5.05
N LEU A 87 -6.79 -1.65 -3.75
CA LEU A 87 -7.56 -2.76 -3.19
C LEU A 87 -8.99 -2.82 -3.74
N TYR A 88 -9.64 -1.67 -3.92
CA TYR A 88 -10.96 -1.62 -4.53
C TYR A 88 -10.93 -2.12 -5.98
N MET A 89 -9.93 -1.68 -6.76
CA MET A 89 -9.75 -2.10 -8.15
C MET A 89 -9.39 -3.58 -8.32
N SER A 90 -8.83 -4.23 -7.30
CA SER A 90 -8.59 -5.68 -7.35
C SER A 90 -9.87 -6.49 -7.11
N LEU A 91 -10.86 -5.90 -6.41
CA LEU A 91 -12.13 -6.54 -6.08
C LEU A 91 -13.22 -6.26 -7.12
N VAL A 92 -13.27 -5.04 -7.65
CA VAL A 92 -14.30 -4.58 -8.58
C VAL A 92 -13.66 -4.31 -9.92
N ASN A 93 -14.03 -5.06 -10.94
CA ASN A 93 -13.54 -4.87 -12.30
C ASN A 93 -14.53 -4.02 -13.12
N LYS A 94 -14.23 -2.73 -13.29
CA LYS A 94 -14.99 -1.82 -14.18
C LYS A 94 -14.39 -1.70 -15.59
N GLY A 95 -13.51 -2.62 -15.98
CA GLY A 95 -12.81 -2.61 -17.25
C GLY A 95 -11.77 -1.50 -17.31
N GLU A 96 -12.05 -0.44 -18.07
CA GLU A 96 -11.12 0.67 -18.21
C GLU A 96 -10.92 1.43 -16.90
N TYR A 97 -9.68 1.82 -16.66
CA TYR A 97 -9.28 2.53 -15.46
C TYR A 97 -10.02 3.88 -15.27
N SER A 98 -10.46 4.54 -16.33
CA SER A 98 -11.28 5.76 -16.24
C SER A 98 -12.67 5.52 -15.65
N ASN A 99 -13.23 4.32 -15.76
CA ASN A 99 -14.62 4.03 -15.37
C ASN A 99 -14.83 4.05 -13.84
N TYR A 100 -13.75 3.96 -13.07
CA TYR A 100 -13.78 4.09 -11.61
C TYR A 100 -13.98 5.54 -11.15
N TRP A 101 -13.73 6.52 -12.03
CA TRP A 101 -13.97 7.93 -11.80
C TRP A 101 -15.18 8.39 -12.62
N GLY A 102 -15.84 9.45 -12.16
CA GLY A 102 -17.00 10.05 -12.80
C GLY A 102 -18.29 9.31 -12.51
N GLN A 103 -19.28 9.58 -13.35
CA GLN A 103 -20.64 9.06 -13.18
C GLN A 103 -20.66 7.54 -13.33
N GLN A 104 -21.19 6.87 -12.31
CA GLN A 104 -21.34 5.42 -12.28
C GLN A 104 -22.60 5.05 -13.05
N VAL A 105 -22.49 4.88 -14.37
CA VAL A 105 -23.64 4.60 -15.26
C VAL A 105 -24.35 3.30 -14.87
N GLU A 106 -23.60 2.33 -14.36
CA GLU A 106 -24.12 1.06 -13.83
C GLU A 106 -25.15 1.27 -12.71
N ASP A 107 -24.96 2.28 -11.84
CA ASP A 107 -25.88 2.54 -10.73
C ASP A 107 -27.26 2.97 -11.23
N ALA A 108 -27.30 3.76 -12.30
CA ALA A 108 -28.54 4.19 -12.93
C ALA A 108 -29.29 3.05 -13.63
N ILE A 109 -28.57 2.03 -14.10
CA ILE A 109 -29.13 0.91 -14.85
C ILE A 109 -29.54 -0.24 -13.92
N PHE A 110 -28.70 -0.56 -12.93
CA PHE A 110 -28.86 -1.73 -12.06
C PHE A 110 -29.34 -1.38 -10.64
N GLY A 111 -29.58 -0.10 -10.34
CA GLY A 111 -30.04 0.36 -9.02
C GLY A 111 -28.96 0.29 -7.94
N GLY A 112 -27.69 0.44 -8.34
CA GLY A 112 -26.54 0.40 -7.43
C GLY A 112 -26.29 1.73 -6.71
N ASN A 113 -25.36 1.70 -5.76
CA ASN A 113 -24.85 2.89 -5.06
C ASN A 113 -23.32 2.83 -4.98
N THR A 114 -22.68 2.66 -6.13
CA THR A 114 -21.23 2.50 -6.19
C THR A 114 -20.52 3.82 -5.89
N VAL A 115 -19.42 3.75 -5.14
CA VAL A 115 -18.63 4.94 -4.80
C VAL A 115 -17.81 5.39 -6.02
N ALA A 116 -18.13 6.57 -6.56
CA ALA A 116 -17.25 7.24 -7.52
C ALA A 116 -15.94 7.65 -6.83
N LEU A 117 -14.79 7.22 -7.37
CA LEU A 117 -13.50 7.45 -6.73
C LEU A 117 -13.07 8.92 -6.69
N ASP A 118 -13.72 9.82 -7.42
CA ASP A 118 -13.47 11.27 -7.30
C ASP A 118 -13.70 11.80 -5.89
N ASN A 119 -14.64 11.20 -5.15
CA ASN A 119 -14.91 11.56 -3.75
C ASN A 119 -13.81 11.09 -2.80
N VAL A 120 -12.96 10.16 -3.24
CA VAL A 120 -11.84 9.62 -2.44
C VAL A 120 -10.54 10.30 -2.85
N MET A 121 -10.19 10.25 -4.13
CA MET A 121 -8.99 10.85 -4.71
C MET A 121 -9.25 11.22 -6.18
N PRO A 122 -9.02 12.48 -6.59
CA PRO A 122 -9.18 12.87 -7.99
C PRO A 122 -8.26 12.10 -8.93
N LEU A 123 -8.75 11.74 -10.12
CA LEU A 123 -8.02 10.96 -11.14
C LEU A 123 -6.63 11.53 -11.46
N ARG A 124 -6.53 12.86 -11.57
CA ARG A 124 -5.25 13.54 -11.83
C ARG A 124 -4.25 13.33 -10.70
N ARG A 125 -4.72 13.36 -9.44
CA ARG A 125 -3.88 13.17 -8.26
C ARG A 125 -3.43 11.73 -8.16
N PHE A 126 -4.33 10.76 -8.40
CA PHE A 126 -3.96 9.35 -8.47
C PHE A 126 -2.88 9.10 -9.53
N LYS A 127 -3.04 9.61 -10.76
CA LYS A 127 -2.05 9.41 -11.83
C LYS A 127 -0.68 9.96 -11.45
N LYS A 128 -0.64 11.11 -10.78
CA LYS A 128 0.61 11.70 -10.28
C LYS A 128 1.23 10.86 -9.17
N LEU A 129 0.43 10.36 -8.25
CA LEU A 129 0.90 9.48 -7.19
C LEU A 129 1.42 8.17 -7.77
N ARG A 130 0.68 7.51 -8.67
CA ARG A 130 1.12 6.31 -9.38
C ARG A 130 2.44 6.51 -10.14
N GLN A 131 2.66 7.69 -10.74
CA GLN A 131 3.90 8.01 -11.43
C GLN A 131 5.10 8.14 -10.47
N ALA A 132 4.85 8.65 -9.25
CA ALA A 132 5.88 9.01 -8.29
C ALA A 132 6.10 7.97 -7.18
N PHE A 133 5.15 7.06 -6.97
CA PHE A 133 5.13 6.12 -5.86
C PHE A 133 6.42 5.30 -5.84
N SER A 134 7.15 5.41 -4.74
CA SER A 134 8.45 4.74 -4.58
C SER A 134 8.62 4.28 -3.13
N PHE A 135 9.13 3.06 -2.97
CA PHE A 135 9.51 2.52 -1.65
C PHE A 135 10.89 3.02 -1.22
N GLN A 136 11.76 3.32 -2.20
CA GLN A 136 13.06 3.92 -1.99
C GLN A 136 13.39 4.88 -3.14
N CYS A 137 13.83 6.09 -2.83
CA CYS A 137 14.33 7.06 -3.79
C CYS A 137 15.82 6.78 -4.05
N VAL A 138 16.09 5.96 -5.05
CA VAL A 138 17.45 5.70 -5.53
C VAL A 138 17.82 6.77 -6.54
N GLU A 139 18.91 7.50 -6.30
CA GLU A 139 19.49 8.40 -7.31
C GLU A 139 20.08 7.59 -8.47
N ASP A 140 19.98 8.12 -9.69
CA ASP A 140 20.58 7.53 -10.90
C ASP A 140 22.12 7.67 -10.87
N ASN A 141 22.78 7.08 -9.88
CA ASN A 141 24.22 6.96 -9.84
C ASN A 141 24.62 5.67 -10.57
N ALA A 142 25.51 5.81 -11.57
CA ALA A 142 25.93 4.77 -12.52
C ALA A 142 26.54 3.49 -11.92
N THR A 143 26.61 3.39 -10.60
CA THR A 143 27.20 2.27 -9.84
C THR A 143 26.17 1.37 -9.16
N ASN A 144 24.87 1.65 -9.23
CA ASN A 144 23.87 0.77 -8.62
C ASN A 144 23.57 -0.44 -9.52
N THR A 145 24.30 -1.54 -9.32
CA THR A 145 24.11 -2.81 -10.02
C THR A 145 22.94 -3.64 -9.49
N ASP A 146 22.27 -3.19 -8.42
CA ASP A 146 21.15 -3.89 -7.82
C ASP A 146 19.82 -3.49 -8.47
N GLN A 147 19.33 -4.37 -9.35
CA GLN A 147 18.04 -4.19 -10.03
C GLN A 147 16.85 -4.11 -9.07
N ALA A 148 16.99 -4.60 -7.82
CA ALA A 148 15.94 -4.60 -6.81
C ALA A 148 16.07 -3.45 -5.80
N ALA A 149 17.06 -2.56 -5.95
CA ALA A 149 17.31 -1.47 -5.00
C ALA A 149 16.10 -0.56 -4.79
N ARG A 150 15.19 -0.42 -5.76
CA ARG A 150 13.98 0.41 -5.61
C ARG A 150 12.88 -0.22 -4.76
N THR A 151 13.03 -1.50 -4.42
CA THR A 151 12.04 -2.32 -3.68
C THR A 151 12.60 -2.88 -2.37
N ARG A 152 13.91 -2.78 -2.14
CA ARG A 152 14.53 -3.16 -0.87
C ARG A 152 14.34 -2.02 0.11
N LEU A 153 14.03 -2.35 1.36
CA LEU A 153 14.01 -1.38 2.44
C LEU A 153 15.31 -1.62 3.20
N CYS A 154 16.28 -0.77 2.89
CA CYS A 154 17.60 -0.77 3.50
C CYS A 154 17.59 -0.32 4.93
#